data_AF-A0A199XV72-F1
#
_entry.id   AF-A0A199XV72-F1
#
_cell.length_a   1.000
_cell.length_b   1.000
_cell.length_c   1.000
_cell.angle_alpha   90.00
_cell.angle_beta   90.00
_cell.angle_gamma   90.00
#
_symmetry.space_group_name_H-M   'P 1'
#
loop_
_entity.id
_entity.type
_entity.pdbx_description
1 polymer ?
#
loop_
_entity_poly.entity_id
_entity_poly.type
_entity_poly.pdbx_seq_one_letter_code
_entity_poly.pdbx_strand_id
1 'polypeptide(L)'
;MEILNRSAITITPKQPFVDWANALAPEFPMKISVLGESHTYLTNPDFEDAEKHLKKYFKQIFIEELDSIWTDEQDWPQKRDFKTFCEWFSFEISDWVQDLSTKPLFDDDH
;
A
#
# COMPACT_ATOMS: atom_id res chain seq x y z
N MET A 1 13.86 -6.57 -25.31
CA MET A 1 13.32 -6.12 -24.02
C MET A 1 11.94 -5.56 -24.30
N GLU A 2 10.90 -6.34 -24.02
CA GLU A 2 9.54 -5.77 -24.04
C GLU A 2 9.34 -5.06 -22.71
N ILE A 3 9.16 -3.74 -22.77
CA ILE A 3 8.83 -2.95 -21.59
C ILE A 3 7.36 -3.22 -21.29
N LEU A 4 7.10 -3.91 -20.17
CA LEU A 4 5.75 -4.10 -19.68
C LEU A 4 5.31 -2.76 -19.05
N ASN A 5 4.45 -2.00 -19.75
CA ASN A 5 4.03 -0.70 -19.23
C ASN A 5 3.27 -0.89 -17.90
N ARG A 6 3.81 -0.29 -16.84
CA ARG A 6 3.26 -0.26 -15.48
C ARG A 6 3.42 1.15 -14.92
N SER A 7 2.50 1.53 -14.06
CA SER A 7 2.71 2.62 -13.11
C SER A 7 3.03 2.03 -11.74
N ALA A 8 3.50 2.86 -10.83
CA ALA A 8 3.70 2.51 -9.43
C ALA A 8 2.88 3.44 -8.55
N ILE A 9 2.22 2.88 -7.55
CA ILE A 9 1.64 3.62 -6.44
C ILE A 9 2.49 3.30 -5.22
N THR A 10 3.19 4.30 -4.70
CA THR A 10 3.90 4.20 -3.44
C THR A 10 3.04 4.82 -2.36
N ILE A 11 2.84 4.10 -1.25
CA ILE A 11 2.19 4.63 -0.06
C ILE A 11 3.18 4.69 1.09
N THR A 12 3.02 5.69 1.94
CA THR A 12 3.79 5.82 3.19
C THR A 12 2.80 5.89 4.34
N PRO A 13 2.85 4.94 5.29
CA PRO A 13 1.99 4.96 6.45
C PRO A 13 2.23 6.19 7.33
N LYS A 14 1.13 6.75 7.81
CA LYS A 14 1.09 7.86 8.77
C LYS A 14 0.78 7.31 10.16
N GLN A 15 0.91 8.18 11.16
CA GLN A 15 0.68 7.84 12.56
C GLN A 15 -0.66 7.11 12.83
N PRO A 16 -1.81 7.45 12.20
CA PRO A 16 -3.06 6.74 12.46
C PRO A 16 -3.03 5.23 12.16
N PHE A 17 -2.30 4.79 11.13
CA PHE A 17 -2.12 3.37 10.83
C PHE A 17 -1.30 2.68 11.91
N VAL A 18 -0.21 3.32 12.36
CA VAL A 18 0.65 2.83 13.43
C VAL A 18 -0.09 2.77 14.77
N ASP A 19 -0.93 3.77 15.06
CA ASP A 19 -1.75 3.82 16.27
C ASP A 19 -2.77 2.69 16.28
N TRP A 20 -3.42 2.41 15.14
CA TRP A 20 -4.30 1.25 15.02
C TRP A 20 -3.56 -0.07 15.23
N ALA A 21 -2.41 -0.27 14.57
CA ALA A 21 -1.61 -1.47 14.73
C ALA A 21 -1.19 -1.70 16.20
N ASN A 22 -0.76 -0.63 16.88
CA ASN A 22 -0.37 -0.69 18.30
C ASN A 22 -1.56 -0.89 19.25
N ALA A 23 -2.77 -0.55 18.84
CA ALA A 23 -3.98 -0.81 19.64
C ALA A 23 -4.36 -2.30 19.66
N LEU A 24 -3.96 -3.06 18.62
CA LEU A 24 -4.20 -4.51 18.54
C LEU A 24 -3.26 -5.32 19.44
N ALA A 25 -2.00 -4.88 19.56
CA ALA A 25 -0.98 -5.53 20.38
C ALA A 25 -0.25 -4.51 21.29
N PRO A 26 -0.93 -3.93 22.30
CA PRO A 26 -0.39 -2.86 23.13
C PRO A 26 0.84 -3.26 23.94
N GLU A 27 1.07 -4.56 24.15
CA GLU A 27 2.24 -5.12 24.81
C GLU A 27 3.51 -5.07 23.94
N PHE A 28 3.39 -4.91 22.62
CA PHE A 28 4.50 -4.85 21.66
C PHE A 28 4.40 -3.61 20.76
N PRO A 29 4.50 -2.38 21.30
CA PRO A 29 4.32 -1.17 20.51
C PRO A 29 5.45 -0.99 19.49
N MET A 30 5.06 -0.78 18.25
CA MET A 30 5.95 -0.46 17.14
C MET A 30 6.04 1.05 16.91
N LYS A 31 7.24 1.50 16.54
CA LYS A 31 7.48 2.91 16.17
C LYS A 31 7.12 3.13 14.70
N ILE A 32 6.80 4.37 14.36
CA ILE A 32 6.64 4.79 12.95
C ILE A 32 7.90 4.57 12.11
N SER A 33 9.08 4.50 12.72
CA SER A 33 10.30 4.12 11.99
C SER A 33 10.36 2.66 11.57
N VAL A 34 9.42 1.82 12.04
CA VAL A 34 9.32 0.40 11.70
C VAL A 34 8.10 0.17 10.81
N LEU A 35 6.93 0.66 11.24
CA LEU A 35 5.67 0.50 10.49
C LEU A 35 5.39 1.61 9.47
N GLY A 36 6.22 2.65 9.41
CA GLY A 36 6.08 3.76 8.47
C GLY A 36 6.96 3.64 7.24
N GLU A 37 7.54 2.46 6.99
CA GLU A 37 8.23 2.19 5.73
C GLU A 37 7.23 2.24 4.58
N SER A 38 7.70 2.70 3.41
CA SER A 38 6.83 2.86 2.25
C SER A 38 6.70 1.55 1.49
N HIS A 39 5.49 1.25 1.02
CA HIS A 39 5.20 0.11 0.18
C HIS A 39 4.81 0.58 -1.22
N THR A 40 5.29 -0.13 -2.25
CA THR A 40 5.07 0.23 -3.66
C THR A 40 4.36 -0.89 -4.40
N TYR A 41 3.27 -0.54 -5.08
CA TYR A 41 2.43 -1.45 -5.85
C TYR A 41 2.51 -1.13 -7.33
N LEU A 42 2.80 -2.13 -8.15
CA LEU A 42 2.76 -1.98 -9.61
C LEU A 42 1.34 -2.14 -10.13
N THR A 43 0.90 -1.18 -10.95
CA THR A 43 -0.46 -1.10 -11.47
C THR A 43 -0.48 -0.98 -12.99
N ASN A 44 -1.67 -1.12 -13.57
CA ASN A 44 -1.84 -0.76 -14.98
C ASN A 44 -1.61 0.75 -15.15
N PRO A 45 -1.01 1.17 -16.26
CA PRO A 45 -0.73 2.57 -16.48
C PRO A 45 -2.02 3.40 -16.58
N ASP A 46 -2.06 4.52 -15.89
CA ASP A 46 -3.07 5.58 -16.07
C ASP A 46 -2.41 6.93 -15.78
N PHE A 47 -2.40 7.77 -16.81
CA PHE A 47 -1.63 9.01 -16.92
C PHE A 47 -2.50 10.26 -16.82
N GLU A 48 -3.83 10.11 -16.66
CA GLU A 48 -4.73 11.26 -16.70
C GLU A 48 -4.77 12.02 -15.38
N ASP A 49 -4.96 11.31 -14.27
CA ASP A 49 -5.20 11.91 -12.95
C ASP A 49 -4.72 10.95 -11.85
N ALA A 50 -3.83 11.44 -11.00
CA ALA A 50 -3.22 10.64 -9.94
C ALA A 50 -4.23 10.17 -8.89
N GLU A 51 -5.16 11.03 -8.49
CA GLU A 51 -6.19 10.67 -7.50
C GLU A 51 -7.16 9.64 -8.08
N LYS A 52 -7.55 9.79 -9.34
CA LYS A 52 -8.39 8.84 -10.09
C LYS A 52 -7.68 7.50 -10.25
N HIS A 53 -6.38 7.49 -10.55
CA HIS A 53 -5.56 6.29 -10.60
C HIS A 53 -5.60 5.58 -9.24
N LEU A 54 -5.24 6.29 -8.17
CA LEU A 54 -5.25 5.73 -6.82
C LEU A 54 -6.63 5.19 -6.42
N LYS A 55 -7.72 5.90 -6.74
CA LYS A 55 -9.10 5.47 -6.45
C LYS A 55 -9.48 4.12 -7.06
N LYS A 56 -8.80 3.67 -8.12
CA LYS A 56 -9.02 2.33 -8.68
C LYS A 56 -8.44 1.22 -7.81
N TYR A 57 -7.37 1.51 -7.07
CA TYR A 57 -6.57 0.51 -6.35
C TYR A 57 -6.60 0.65 -4.82
N PHE A 58 -7.01 1.81 -4.27
CA PHE A 58 -6.87 2.10 -2.84
C PHE A 58 -7.52 1.05 -1.94
N LYS A 59 -8.67 0.46 -2.34
CA LYS A 59 -9.33 -0.57 -1.52
C LYS A 59 -8.49 -1.82 -1.41
N GLN A 60 -7.91 -2.27 -2.52
CA GLN A 60 -7.04 -3.44 -2.53
C GLN A 60 -5.79 -3.15 -1.70
N ILE A 61 -5.11 -2.03 -1.97
CA ILE A 61 -3.94 -1.62 -1.21
C ILE A 61 -4.25 -1.55 0.30
N PHE A 62 -5.38 -0.95 0.69
CA PHE A 62 -5.74 -0.85 2.11
C PHE A 62 -5.95 -2.23 2.75
N ILE A 63 -6.54 -3.18 2.02
CA ILE A 63 -6.70 -4.56 2.51
C ILE A 63 -5.33 -5.22 2.72
N GLU A 64 -4.43 -5.14 1.73
CA GLU A 64 -3.07 -5.68 1.83
C GLU A 64 -2.31 -5.11 3.04
N GLU A 65 -2.40 -3.79 3.25
CA GLU A 65 -1.75 -3.13 4.39
C GLU A 65 -2.31 -3.60 5.73
N LEU A 66 -3.63 -3.74 5.85
CA LEU A 66 -4.25 -4.21 7.09
C LEU A 66 -3.91 -5.67 7.37
N ASP A 67 -3.99 -6.53 6.34
CA ASP A 67 -3.71 -7.97 6.44
C ASP A 67 -2.24 -8.24 6.80
N SER A 68 -1.32 -7.39 6.32
CA SER A 68 0.10 -7.46 6.68
C SER A 68 0.37 -7.27 8.18
N ILE A 69 -0.56 -6.63 8.91
CA ILE A 69 -0.45 -6.35 10.34
C ILE A 69 -1.29 -7.35 11.16
N TRP A 70 -2.53 -7.60 10.73
CA TRP A 70 -3.47 -8.42 11.46
C TRP A 70 -4.45 -9.11 10.51
N THR A 71 -4.56 -10.43 10.58
CA THR A 71 -5.35 -11.21 9.62
C THR A 71 -6.82 -11.38 10.01
N ASP A 72 -7.21 -11.07 11.26
CA ASP A 72 -8.64 -11.09 11.64
C ASP A 72 -9.33 -9.79 11.20
N GLU A 73 -10.09 -9.87 10.12
CA GLU A 73 -10.83 -8.74 9.54
C GLU A 73 -11.84 -8.10 10.51
N GLN A 74 -12.24 -8.79 11.59
CA GLN A 74 -13.14 -8.23 12.61
C GLN A 74 -12.49 -7.07 13.38
N ASP A 75 -11.17 -7.09 13.52
CA ASP A 75 -10.39 -6.09 14.25
C ASP A 75 -9.94 -4.92 13.36
N TRP A 76 -10.24 -4.97 12.06
CA TRP A 76 -9.92 -3.91 11.12
C TRP A 76 -10.78 -2.67 11.33
N PRO A 77 -10.31 -1.48 10.92
CA PRO A 77 -11.13 -0.27 10.96
C PRO A 77 -12.41 -0.48 10.16
N GLN A 78 -13.57 -0.24 10.77
CA GLN A 78 -14.89 -0.45 10.14
C GLN A 78 -15.10 0.46 8.93
N LYS A 79 -14.50 1.65 8.95
CA LYS A 79 -14.54 2.60 7.85
C LYS A 79 -13.27 2.49 7.01
N ARG A 80 -13.41 1.99 5.78
CA ARG A 80 -12.31 1.81 4.82
C ARG A 80 -12.59 2.54 3.51
N ASP A 81 -13.06 3.79 3.62
CA ASP A 81 -13.29 4.65 2.47
C ASP A 81 -12.01 5.39 2.05
N PHE A 82 -12.06 6.05 0.90
CA PHE A 82 -10.90 6.76 0.35
C PHE A 82 -10.40 7.88 1.27
N LYS A 83 -11.30 8.49 2.04
CA LYS A 83 -10.93 9.53 2.99
C LYS A 83 -10.09 8.94 4.12
N THR A 84 -10.53 7.84 4.74
CA THR A 84 -9.75 7.17 5.79
C THR A 84 -8.40 6.68 5.25
N PHE A 85 -8.36 6.17 4.02
CA PHE A 85 -7.11 5.82 3.37
C PHE A 85 -6.13 7.00 3.30
N CYS A 86 -6.57 8.17 2.82
CA CYS A 86 -5.72 9.37 2.74
C CYS A 86 -5.36 9.97 4.11
N GLU A 87 -6.12 9.69 5.16
CA GLU A 87 -5.77 10.03 6.54
C GLU A 87 -4.64 9.13 7.06
N TRP A 88 -4.65 7.86 6.66
CA TRP A 88 -3.73 6.83 7.14
C TRP A 88 -2.45 6.73 6.31
N PHE A 89 -2.47 7.13 5.05
CA PHE A 89 -1.34 7.03 4.13
C PHE A 89 -1.14 8.35 3.37
N SER A 90 0.11 8.70 3.10
CA SER A 90 0.45 9.57 1.95
C SER A 90 0.74 8.69 0.75
N PHE A 91 0.66 9.25 -0.46
CA PHE A 91 0.92 8.51 -1.67
C PHE A 91 1.71 9.32 -2.70
N GLU A 92 2.45 8.62 -3.53
CA GLU A 92 3.12 9.10 -4.73
C GLU A 92 2.77 8.15 -5.88
N ILE A 93 2.60 8.71 -7.09
CA ILE A 93 2.38 7.92 -8.29
C ILE A 93 3.53 8.15 -9.25
N SER A 94 4.16 7.06 -9.67
CA SER A 94 5.14 7.06 -10.74
C SER A 94 4.48 6.49 -12.00
N ASP A 95 4.25 7.37 -12.96
CA ASP A 95 3.74 7.09 -14.28
C ASP A 95 4.76 6.36 -15.16
N TRP A 96 6.06 6.63 -14.98
CA TRP A 96 7.13 5.94 -15.66
C TRP A 96 7.91 5.03 -14.71
N VAL A 97 7.79 3.72 -14.92
CA VAL A 97 8.50 2.69 -14.16
C VAL A 97 9.33 1.85 -15.11
N GLN A 98 10.62 1.67 -14.79
CA GLN A 98 11.51 0.79 -15.52
C GLN A 98 12.09 -0.25 -14.57
N ASP A 99 11.80 -1.53 -14.83
CA ASP A 99 12.47 -2.63 -14.16
C ASP A 99 13.91 -2.77 -14.71
N LEU A 100 14.88 -2.70 -13.81
CA LEU A 100 16.30 -2.92 -14.12
C LEU A 100 16.75 -4.35 -13.83
N SER A 101 15.90 -5.15 -13.18
CA SER A 101 16.08 -6.57 -12.93
C SER A 101 15.72 -7.40 -14.17
N THR A 102 16.27 -8.60 -14.24
CA THR A 102 15.87 -9.63 -15.22
C THR A 102 15.19 -10.82 -14.57
N LYS A 103 15.03 -10.78 -13.23
CA LYS A 103 14.31 -11.79 -12.46
C LYS A 103 12.81 -11.51 -12.49
N PRO A 104 11.94 -12.53 -12.47
CA PRO A 104 10.51 -12.32 -12.34
C PRO A 104 10.18 -11.68 -10.97
N LEU A 105 9.05 -10.97 -10.91
CA LEU A 105 8.56 -10.35 -9.67
C LEU A 105 8.00 -11.37 -8.67
N PHE A 106 7.57 -12.52 -9.17
CA PHE A 106 7.03 -13.63 -8.39
C PHE A 106 7.86 -14.88 -8.72
N ASP A 107 8.14 -15.70 -7.71
CA ASP A 107 8.68 -17.03 -7.94
C ASP A 107 7.54 -17.94 -8.43
N ASP A 108 7.80 -18.76 -9.45
CA ASP A 108 6.81 -19.66 -10.06
C ASP A 108 6.42 -20.86 -9.14
N ASP A 109 6.91 -20.89 -7.89
CA ASP A 109 6.77 -22.02 -6.95
C ASP A 109 5.64 -21.81 -5.92
N HIS A 110 4.41 -21.55 -6.38
CA HIS A 110 3.19 -21.63 -5.57
C HIS A 110 2.16 -22.63 -6.15
#